data_AF-A0A916RA46-F1
#
_entry.id   AF-A0A916RA46-F1
#
_cell.length_a   1.000
_cell.length_b   1.000
_cell.length_c   1.000
_cell.angle_alpha   90.00
_cell.angle_beta   90.00
_cell.angle_gamma   90.00
#
_symmetry.space_group_name_H-M   'P 1'
#
loop_
_entity.id
_entity.type
_entity.pdbx_description
1 polymer ?
#
loop_
_entity_poly.entity_id
_entity_poly.type
_entity_poly.pdbx_seq_one_letter_code
_entity_poly.pdbx_strand_id
1 'polypeptide(L)'
;MSGIGLTTSGMGMGMSMSGVGLTASGMGMNMSGIGLTASGVGQTMSGVGLTASGVGQTMSGIGLTTSGMGMGMSMSGVGLTASGVGQTMSGIGLTTSGMGMGMSMSGVGLTASGMGMNMSGIGLTASGVGQTMSGIGLTTSGMGMNMSGVGLTASGMGMNMSGVAASMPPVRPRKFWLVADAELIIYGATEPDATVTIGGRPIKLNSDGTFRFQMAFPDGLIDYPIMAVAVDGEQNRSIHMKFNRETPERRTNTKQEAVLEWV
;
A
#
# COMPACT_ATOMS: atom_id res chain seq x y z
N MET A 1 41.79 26.66 14.80
CA MET A 1 41.57 26.84 16.26
C MET A 1 41.09 25.55 16.87
N SER A 2 41.54 25.18 18.06
CA SER A 2 41.04 24.02 18.80
C SER A 2 40.44 24.41 20.15
N GLY A 3 39.26 23.88 20.51
CA GLY A 3 38.64 24.23 21.79
C GLY A 3 37.32 23.53 22.10
N ILE A 4 36.80 23.76 23.30
CA ILE A 4 35.48 23.29 23.74
C ILE A 4 34.54 24.51 23.77
N GLY A 5 33.35 24.40 23.19
CA GLY A 5 32.31 25.44 23.27
C GLY A 5 32.63 26.71 22.49
N LEU A 6 33.34 26.61 21.36
CA LEU A 6 33.75 27.77 20.56
C LEU A 6 32.62 28.19 19.61
N THR A 7 32.27 29.48 19.63
CA THR A 7 31.35 30.10 18.66
C THR A 7 32.10 31.14 17.84
N THR A 8 32.08 31.01 16.52
CA THR A 8 32.68 31.99 15.60
C THR A 8 31.70 32.43 14.54
N SER A 9 31.46 33.74 14.42
CA SER A 9 30.66 34.34 13.35
C SER A 9 31.51 35.35 12.59
N GLY A 10 31.79 35.11 11.31
CA GLY A 10 32.56 36.08 10.51
C GLY A 10 32.60 35.74 9.02
N MET A 11 32.61 36.78 8.17
CA MET A 11 32.80 36.68 6.71
C MET A 11 34.24 36.30 6.30
N GLY A 12 34.98 35.57 7.14
CA GLY A 12 36.33 35.12 6.83
C GLY A 12 36.28 33.93 5.86
N MET A 13 36.92 34.05 4.70
CA MET A 13 37.19 32.87 3.85
C MET A 13 38.21 31.97 4.54
N GLY A 14 37.95 30.65 4.63
CA GLY A 14 38.98 29.67 4.97
C GLY A 14 39.18 29.39 6.47
N MET A 15 38.11 29.14 7.22
CA MET A 15 38.21 28.84 8.66
C MET A 15 38.45 27.35 8.93
N SER A 16 39.52 27.01 9.65
CA SER A 16 39.83 25.63 10.09
C SER A 16 39.75 25.46 11.61
N MET A 17 38.89 24.56 12.08
CA MET A 17 38.60 24.36 13.51
C MET A 17 38.51 22.88 13.92
N SER A 18 38.89 22.57 15.16
CA SER A 18 38.71 21.24 15.76
C SER A 18 38.23 21.30 17.21
N GLY A 19 37.38 20.38 17.67
CA GLY A 19 36.96 20.41 19.07
C GLY A 19 35.61 19.81 19.41
N VAL A 20 35.05 20.23 20.54
CA VAL A 20 33.75 19.75 21.04
C VAL A 20 32.79 20.92 21.18
N GLY A 21 31.58 20.80 20.65
CA GLY A 21 30.55 21.83 20.76
C GLY A 21 30.90 23.10 19.99
N LEU A 22 31.31 22.97 18.72
CA LEU A 22 31.68 24.12 17.88
C LEU A 22 30.47 24.64 17.11
N THR A 23 30.29 25.96 17.07
CA THR A 23 29.29 26.63 16.23
C THR A 23 29.95 27.66 15.33
N ALA A 24 29.74 27.58 14.01
CA ALA A 24 30.38 28.49 13.06
C ALA A 24 29.47 28.94 11.91
N SER A 25 29.71 30.14 11.37
CA SER A 25 29.09 30.58 10.12
C SER A 25 30.07 31.32 9.22
N GLY A 26 30.06 31.03 7.91
CA GLY A 26 30.96 31.66 6.95
C GLY A 26 31.14 30.93 5.62
N MET A 27 32.18 31.29 4.86
CA MET A 27 32.54 30.66 3.59
C MET A 27 33.84 29.86 3.71
N GLY A 28 33.89 28.66 3.13
CA GLY A 28 35.10 27.84 3.10
C GLY A 28 35.50 27.35 4.50
N MET A 29 34.60 26.64 5.18
CA MET A 29 34.84 26.12 6.53
C MET A 29 35.36 24.68 6.50
N ASN A 30 36.34 24.37 7.33
CA ASN A 30 36.84 23.02 7.59
C ASN A 30 36.78 22.73 9.10
N MET A 31 35.90 21.83 9.53
CA MET A 31 35.67 21.57 10.96
C MET A 31 35.77 20.08 11.29
N SER A 32 36.41 19.73 12.39
CA SER A 32 36.47 18.35 12.89
C SER A 32 36.13 18.24 14.37
N GLY A 33 35.41 17.21 14.81
CA GLY A 33 35.07 17.09 16.23
C GLY A 33 33.76 16.44 16.61
N ILE A 34 33.24 16.79 17.78
CA ILE A 34 31.99 16.26 18.34
C ILE A 34 31.02 17.41 18.57
N GLY A 35 29.77 17.28 18.13
CA GLY A 35 28.75 18.32 18.31
C GLY A 35 29.09 19.58 17.52
N LEU A 36 29.14 19.48 16.20
CA LEU A 36 29.45 20.62 15.33
C LEU A 36 28.16 21.17 14.70
N THR A 37 28.02 22.49 14.71
CA THR A 37 26.95 23.20 14.00
C THR A 37 27.56 24.25 13.07
N ALA A 38 27.23 24.19 11.78
CA ALA A 38 27.78 25.14 10.82
C ALA A 38 26.75 25.64 9.79
N SER A 39 26.87 26.91 9.39
CA SER A 39 26.04 27.49 8.31
C SER A 39 26.86 28.30 7.31
N GLY A 40 26.57 28.16 6.01
CA GLY A 40 27.21 28.95 4.95
C GLY A 40 27.60 28.16 3.71
N VAL A 41 28.61 28.65 2.97
CA VAL A 41 28.97 28.15 1.63
C VAL A 41 30.32 27.43 1.67
N GLY A 42 30.41 26.24 1.07
CA GLY A 42 31.67 25.50 0.98
C GLY A 42 32.11 24.98 2.35
N GLN A 43 31.42 23.96 2.87
CA GLN A 43 31.71 23.40 4.19
C GLN A 43 32.29 22.00 4.05
N THR A 44 33.38 21.72 4.79
CA THR A 44 33.95 20.39 4.95
C THR A 44 33.91 20.04 6.44
N MET A 45 33.16 19.01 6.84
CA MET A 45 33.07 18.63 8.26
C MET A 45 33.25 17.14 8.48
N SER A 46 33.97 16.77 9.55
CA SER A 46 34.16 15.37 9.95
C SER A 46 33.94 15.18 11.45
N GLY A 47 33.13 14.20 11.88
CA GLY A 47 32.91 14.07 13.31
C GLY A 47 31.71 13.25 13.78
N VAL A 48 31.28 13.51 15.00
CA VAL A 48 30.08 12.89 15.61
C VAL A 48 29.09 13.99 15.97
N GLY A 49 27.82 13.85 15.59
CA GLY A 49 26.79 14.84 15.83
C GLY A 49 27.04 16.13 15.04
N LEU A 50 26.87 16.06 13.73
CA LEU A 50 27.08 17.18 12.82
C LEU A 50 25.75 17.75 12.36
N THR A 51 25.57 19.07 12.48
CA THR A 51 24.44 19.79 11.90
C THR A 51 24.93 20.88 10.95
N ALA A 52 24.48 20.86 9.69
CA ALA A 52 24.97 21.77 8.67
C ALA A 52 23.84 22.38 7.85
N SER A 53 23.92 23.67 7.52
CA SER A 53 23.04 24.28 6.53
C SER A 53 23.76 25.15 5.51
N GLY A 54 23.32 25.13 4.25
CA GLY A 54 23.84 26.03 3.20
C GLY A 54 24.17 25.36 1.86
N VAL A 55 25.22 25.82 1.19
CA VAL A 55 25.53 25.47 -0.21
C VAL A 55 26.88 24.77 -0.30
N GLY A 56 26.97 23.64 -1.02
CA GLY A 56 28.22 22.93 -1.28
C GLY A 56 28.86 22.39 0.01
N GLN A 57 28.39 21.23 0.45
CA GLN A 57 28.83 20.61 1.70
C GLN A 57 29.49 19.25 1.44
N THR A 58 30.61 18.99 2.10
CA THR A 58 31.29 17.68 2.16
C THR A 58 31.35 17.24 3.62
N MET A 59 30.64 16.18 3.99
CA MET A 59 30.55 15.76 5.39
C MET A 59 30.81 14.27 5.57
N SER A 60 31.49 13.92 6.66
CA SER A 60 31.72 12.53 7.04
C SER A 60 31.51 12.33 8.54
N GLY A 61 30.93 11.21 8.98
CA GLY A 61 30.82 10.96 10.41
C GLY A 61 29.64 10.13 10.89
N ILE A 62 29.28 10.32 12.15
CA ILE A 62 28.14 9.64 12.80
C ILE A 62 27.12 10.69 13.23
N GLY A 63 25.85 10.51 12.90
CA GLY A 63 24.76 11.43 13.24
C GLY A 63 24.89 12.76 12.49
N LEU A 64 24.65 12.72 11.18
CA LEU A 64 24.72 13.89 10.30
C LEU A 64 23.30 14.39 9.99
N THR A 65 23.04 15.67 10.22
CA THR A 65 21.78 16.33 9.84
C THR A 65 22.07 17.55 8.98
N THR A 66 21.50 17.59 7.78
CA THR A 66 21.93 18.56 6.77
C THR A 66 20.74 19.11 5.98
N SER A 67 20.76 20.41 5.70
CA SER A 67 19.78 21.06 4.83
C SER A 67 20.48 22.04 3.91
N GLY A 68 20.26 21.91 2.60
CA GLY A 68 21.03 22.73 1.67
C GLY A 68 20.57 22.68 0.23
N MET A 69 21.01 23.67 -0.52
CA MET A 69 20.80 23.75 -1.96
C MET A 69 22.16 23.78 -2.63
N GLY A 70 22.41 22.91 -3.61
CA GLY A 70 23.62 23.01 -4.42
C GLY A 70 24.01 21.68 -5.06
N MET A 71 24.42 21.74 -6.33
CA MET A 71 25.07 20.60 -6.98
C MET A 71 26.38 20.29 -6.24
N GLY A 72 26.60 19.01 -5.89
CA GLY A 72 27.87 18.54 -5.32
C GLY A 72 27.90 18.42 -3.80
N MET A 73 26.76 18.28 -3.14
CA MET A 73 26.75 17.85 -1.73
C MET A 73 27.19 16.39 -1.63
N SER A 74 28.29 16.13 -0.91
CA SER A 74 28.82 14.77 -0.70
C SER A 74 28.80 14.43 0.78
N MET A 75 28.15 13.34 1.15
CA MET A 75 28.07 12.93 2.55
C MET A 75 28.34 11.44 2.73
N SER A 76 29.05 11.11 3.81
CA SER A 76 29.33 9.71 4.15
C SER A 76 29.16 9.45 5.65
N GLY A 77 28.72 8.25 6.03
CA GLY A 77 28.77 7.83 7.44
C GLY A 77 27.57 7.03 7.95
N VAL A 78 27.26 7.18 9.24
CA VAL A 78 26.20 6.42 9.91
C VAL A 78 25.15 7.37 10.47
N GLY A 79 23.87 7.10 10.20
CA GLY A 79 22.75 7.92 10.67
C GLY A 79 22.76 9.30 10.01
N LEU A 80 22.48 9.34 8.71
CA LEU A 80 22.46 10.56 7.93
C LEU A 80 21.03 10.97 7.61
N THR A 81 20.70 12.23 7.88
CA THR A 81 19.45 12.86 7.44
C THR A 81 19.78 14.09 6.63
N ALA A 82 19.33 14.13 5.38
CA ALA A 82 19.62 15.24 4.48
C ALA A 82 18.36 15.71 3.75
N SER A 83 18.31 16.99 3.40
CA SER A 83 17.32 17.53 2.47
C SER A 83 17.96 18.52 1.51
N GLY A 84 17.54 18.49 0.24
CA GLY A 84 18.12 19.37 -0.77
C GLY A 84 18.11 18.84 -2.21
N VAL A 85 18.93 19.47 -3.04
CA VAL A 85 19.04 19.20 -4.48
C VAL A 85 20.45 18.67 -4.78
N GLY A 86 20.58 17.60 -5.58
CA GLY A 86 21.88 17.16 -6.12
C GLY A 86 22.85 16.57 -5.08
N GLN A 87 22.40 15.57 -4.33
CA GLN A 87 23.15 14.91 -3.26
C GLN A 87 23.82 13.62 -3.71
N THR A 88 25.05 13.38 -3.24
CA THR A 88 25.73 12.08 -3.27
C THR A 88 25.95 11.60 -1.84
N MET A 89 25.33 10.49 -1.44
CA MET A 89 25.40 10.00 -0.06
C MET A 89 25.84 8.54 -0.02
N SER A 90 26.67 8.18 0.96
CA SER A 90 27.07 6.79 1.21
C SER A 90 27.01 6.46 2.70
N GLY A 91 26.59 5.26 3.08
CA GLY A 91 26.62 4.90 4.50
C GLY A 91 25.58 3.93 5.01
N ILE A 92 25.30 4.01 6.31
CA ILE A 92 24.32 3.18 7.01
C ILE A 92 23.24 4.08 7.60
N GLY A 93 21.97 3.77 7.36
CA GLY A 93 20.84 4.57 7.86
C GLY A 93 20.79 5.95 7.23
N LEU A 94 20.61 6.03 5.91
CA LEU A 94 20.47 7.31 5.21
C LEU A 94 18.99 7.61 4.99
N THR A 95 18.57 8.83 5.34
CA THR A 95 17.24 9.35 5.06
C THR A 95 17.37 10.65 4.28
N THR A 96 16.72 10.74 3.12
CA THR A 96 16.72 11.97 2.33
C THR A 96 15.34 12.34 1.78
N SER A 97 15.09 13.64 1.69
CA SER A 97 13.97 14.20 0.95
C SER A 97 14.46 15.37 0.08
N GLY A 98 14.23 15.27 -1.23
CA GLY A 98 14.82 16.22 -2.17
C GLY A 98 14.17 16.25 -3.54
N MET A 99 14.06 17.43 -4.14
CA MET A 99 13.59 17.62 -5.51
C MET A 99 14.79 17.99 -6.37
N GLY A 100 15.41 17.03 -7.06
CA GLY A 100 16.55 17.34 -7.92
C GLY A 100 17.01 16.17 -8.77
N MET A 101 17.19 16.41 -10.07
CA MET A 101 17.86 15.44 -10.95
C MET A 101 19.28 15.16 -10.45
N GLY A 102 19.60 13.88 -10.20
CA GLY A 102 20.96 13.44 -9.91
C GLY A 102 21.24 13.12 -8.43
N MET A 103 20.26 12.61 -7.69
CA MET A 103 20.53 12.05 -6.36
C MET A 103 21.17 10.68 -6.48
N SER A 104 22.38 10.50 -5.95
CA SER A 104 23.10 9.22 -5.94
C SER A 104 23.29 8.74 -4.51
N MET A 105 22.83 7.54 -4.17
CA MET A 105 22.97 6.99 -2.82
C MET A 105 23.48 5.56 -2.84
N SER A 106 24.35 5.22 -1.90
CA SER A 106 24.81 3.85 -1.70
C SER A 106 24.84 3.47 -0.23
N GLY A 107 24.47 2.25 0.15
CA GLY A 107 24.58 1.85 1.55
C GLY A 107 23.61 0.81 2.08
N VAL A 108 23.41 0.83 3.39
CA VAL A 108 22.49 -0.07 4.10
C VAL A 108 21.41 0.75 4.78
N GLY A 109 20.13 0.40 4.58
CA GLY A 109 19.00 1.11 5.16
C GLY A 109 18.86 2.51 4.58
N LEU A 110 18.52 2.60 3.28
CA LEU A 110 18.31 3.89 2.60
C LEU A 110 16.82 4.17 2.49
N THR A 111 16.40 5.36 2.89
CA THR A 111 15.05 5.87 2.65
C THR A 111 15.12 7.19 1.91
N ALA A 112 14.48 7.28 0.74
CA ALA A 112 14.55 8.48 -0.09
C ALA A 112 13.22 8.83 -0.75
N SER A 113 12.96 10.12 -0.93
CA SER A 113 11.87 10.57 -1.80
C SER A 113 12.31 11.70 -2.72
N GLY A 114 11.85 11.67 -3.97
CA GLY A 114 12.16 12.71 -4.95
C GLY A 114 12.12 12.29 -6.42
N MET A 115 12.75 13.11 -7.25
CA MET A 115 12.87 12.87 -8.70
C MET A 115 14.32 12.54 -9.07
N GLY A 116 14.55 11.61 -10.00
CA GLY A 116 15.88 11.34 -10.56
C GLY A 116 16.84 10.72 -9.55
N MET A 117 16.45 9.60 -8.94
CA MET A 117 17.24 8.88 -7.93
C MET A 117 18.02 7.72 -8.53
N ASN A 118 19.28 7.57 -8.16
CA ASN A 118 20.12 6.41 -8.42
C ASN A 118 20.59 5.83 -7.08
N MET A 119 20.12 4.64 -6.71
CA MET A 119 20.37 4.05 -5.39
C MET A 119 20.92 2.64 -5.51
N SER A 120 21.91 2.32 -4.69
CA SER A 120 22.45 0.96 -4.59
C SER A 120 22.60 0.52 -3.13
N GLY A 121 22.35 -0.76 -2.81
CA GLY A 121 22.59 -1.22 -1.45
C GLY A 121 21.69 -2.32 -0.91
N ILE A 122 21.53 -2.33 0.42
CA ILE A 122 20.71 -3.31 1.15
C ILE A 122 19.62 -2.55 1.92
N GLY A 123 18.36 -2.97 1.78
CA GLY A 123 17.22 -2.34 2.45
C GLY A 123 16.97 -0.93 1.91
N LEU A 124 16.56 -0.82 0.65
CA LEU A 124 16.24 0.46 0.01
C LEU A 124 14.73 0.67 0.01
N THR A 125 14.28 1.84 0.46
CA THR A 125 12.90 2.28 0.35
C THR A 125 12.84 3.63 -0.36
N ALA A 126 12.11 3.73 -1.47
CA ALA A 126 12.06 4.97 -2.22
C ALA A 126 10.70 5.31 -2.83
N SER A 127 10.43 6.61 -2.98
CA SER A 127 9.23 7.09 -3.67
C SER A 127 9.48 8.29 -4.59
N GLY A 128 8.81 8.31 -5.75
CA GLY A 128 8.87 9.43 -6.70
C GLY A 128 9.15 9.03 -8.16
N VAL A 129 9.75 9.93 -8.94
CA VAL A 129 9.79 9.84 -10.41
C VAL A 129 11.20 9.61 -10.94
N GLY A 130 11.40 8.65 -11.85
CA GLY A 130 12.71 8.40 -12.47
C GLY A 130 13.70 7.81 -11.48
N GLN A 131 13.49 6.55 -11.10
CA GLN A 131 14.31 5.85 -10.10
C GLN A 131 15.10 4.73 -10.75
N THR A 132 16.41 4.66 -10.49
CA THR A 132 17.26 3.52 -10.80
C THR A 132 17.76 2.91 -9.50
N MET A 133 17.44 1.65 -9.22
CA MET A 133 17.80 1.00 -7.97
C MET A 133 18.45 -0.35 -8.20
N SER A 134 19.49 -0.67 -7.44
CA SER A 134 20.14 -1.98 -7.46
C SER A 134 20.42 -2.49 -6.04
N GLY A 135 20.15 -3.76 -5.74
CA GLY A 135 20.45 -4.25 -4.40
C GLY A 135 19.61 -5.38 -3.86
N ILE A 136 19.63 -5.51 -2.53
CA ILE A 136 18.89 -6.54 -1.79
C ILE A 136 17.81 -5.86 -0.95
N GLY A 137 16.56 -6.32 -1.04
CA GLY A 137 15.44 -5.76 -0.29
C GLY A 137 15.07 -4.35 -0.78
N LEU A 138 14.54 -4.27 -2.00
CA LEU A 138 14.12 -3.00 -2.61
C LEU A 138 12.61 -2.85 -2.47
N THR A 139 12.17 -1.71 -1.93
CA THR A 139 10.76 -1.31 -1.86
C THR A 139 10.60 0.05 -2.51
N THR A 140 9.77 0.16 -3.54
CA THR A 140 9.58 1.44 -4.23
C THR A 140 8.15 1.70 -4.67
N SER A 141 7.81 2.98 -4.80
CA SER A 141 6.62 3.42 -5.52
C SER A 141 6.86 4.63 -6.41
N GLY A 142 6.14 4.72 -7.54
CA GLY A 142 6.12 5.94 -8.36
C GLY A 142 6.08 5.69 -9.88
N MET A 143 6.79 6.53 -10.65
CA MET A 143 6.78 6.47 -12.11
C MET A 143 8.19 6.35 -12.69
N GLY A 144 8.38 5.50 -13.69
CA GLY A 144 9.67 5.34 -14.38
C GLY A 144 10.73 4.72 -13.46
N MET A 145 10.58 3.44 -13.15
CA MET A 145 11.47 2.70 -12.24
C MET A 145 12.29 1.67 -13.01
N ASN A 146 13.60 1.65 -12.79
CA ASN A 146 14.50 0.61 -13.27
C ASN A 146 15.17 -0.06 -12.06
N MET A 147 14.87 -1.33 -11.83
CA MET A 147 15.28 -2.05 -10.61
C MET A 147 16.04 -3.32 -10.95
N SER A 148 17.09 -3.60 -10.18
CA SER A 148 17.80 -4.88 -10.24
C SER A 148 18.16 -5.43 -8.87
N GLY A 149 18.18 -6.77 -8.75
CA GLY A 149 18.64 -7.46 -7.54
C GLY A 149 17.65 -8.46 -6.93
N VAL A 150 17.65 -8.58 -5.60
CA VAL A 150 16.94 -9.66 -4.89
C VAL A 150 15.95 -9.08 -3.88
N GLY A 151 14.72 -9.64 -3.82
CA GLY A 151 13.71 -9.15 -2.88
C GLY A 151 13.14 -7.81 -3.30
N LEU A 152 12.60 -7.76 -4.52
CA LEU A 152 12.05 -6.57 -5.15
C LEU A 152 10.54 -6.46 -4.89
N THR A 153 10.12 -5.28 -4.43
CA THR A 153 8.73 -4.90 -4.14
C THR A 153 8.49 -3.53 -4.79
N ALA A 154 7.56 -3.44 -5.74
CA ALA A 154 7.31 -2.19 -6.45
C ALA A 154 5.84 -1.99 -6.81
N SER A 155 5.40 -0.74 -6.82
CA SER A 155 4.08 -0.34 -7.30
C SER A 155 4.15 0.98 -8.09
N GLY A 156 3.45 1.07 -9.22
CA GLY A 156 3.47 2.27 -10.05
C GLY A 156 3.42 2.00 -11.55
N MET A 157 3.77 2.99 -12.36
CA MET A 157 3.75 2.90 -13.84
C MET A 157 5.17 2.98 -14.42
N GLY A 158 5.41 2.26 -15.51
CA GLY A 158 6.71 2.25 -16.21
C GLY A 158 7.81 1.56 -15.41
N MET A 159 7.61 0.28 -15.08
CA MET A 159 8.56 -0.55 -14.34
C MET A 159 9.40 -1.41 -15.29
N ASN A 160 10.72 -1.35 -15.15
CA ASN A 160 11.66 -2.31 -15.69
C ASN A 160 12.36 -3.01 -14.51
N MET A 161 12.24 -4.34 -14.42
CA MET A 161 12.76 -5.11 -13.30
C MET A 161 13.61 -6.27 -13.82
N SER A 162 14.83 -6.40 -13.31
CA SER A 162 15.76 -7.50 -13.61
C SER A 162 16.28 -8.11 -12.31
N GLY A 163 15.70 -9.23 -11.86
CA GLY A 163 16.08 -9.84 -10.60
C GLY A 163 15.11 -10.88 -10.07
N VAL A 164 15.40 -11.44 -8.90
CA VAL A 164 14.52 -12.39 -8.22
C VAL A 164 13.51 -11.61 -7.39
N ALA A 165 12.32 -11.39 -7.98
CA ALA A 165 11.21 -10.70 -7.33
C ALA A 165 10.49 -11.63 -6.35
N ALA A 166 10.24 -11.14 -5.13
CA ALA A 166 9.55 -11.92 -4.09
C ALA A 166 8.02 -11.69 -4.09
N SER A 167 7.50 -10.69 -4.81
CA SER A 167 6.10 -10.26 -4.65
C SER A 167 5.40 -9.73 -5.90
N MET A 168 5.71 -10.23 -7.10
CA MET A 168 4.66 -10.20 -8.12
C MET A 168 3.65 -11.26 -7.70
N PRO A 169 2.37 -10.92 -7.39
CA PRO A 169 1.37 -11.96 -7.19
C PRO A 169 1.41 -12.83 -8.45
N PRO A 170 1.60 -14.15 -8.33
CA PRO A 170 1.65 -15.00 -9.50
C PRO A 170 0.37 -14.78 -10.29
N VAL A 171 0.50 -14.57 -11.60
CA VAL A 171 -0.63 -14.54 -12.53
C VAL A 171 -1.23 -15.94 -12.48
N ARG A 172 -2.11 -16.17 -11.50
CA ARG A 172 -2.79 -17.44 -11.31
C ARG A 172 -4.04 -17.41 -12.17
N PRO A 173 -4.27 -18.43 -13.00
CA PRO A 173 -5.51 -18.55 -13.73
C PRO A 173 -6.69 -18.46 -12.77
N ARG A 174 -7.58 -17.50 -13.00
CA ARG A 174 -8.80 -17.36 -12.20
C ARG A 174 -9.91 -18.10 -12.93
N LYS A 175 -10.42 -19.18 -12.33
CA LYS A 175 -11.68 -19.80 -12.72
C LYS A 175 -12.75 -19.36 -11.73
N PHE A 176 -13.48 -18.31 -12.05
CA PHE A 176 -14.53 -17.76 -11.20
C PHE A 176 -15.91 -18.16 -11.73
N TRP A 177 -16.82 -18.54 -10.84
CA TRP A 177 -18.16 -18.98 -11.20
C TRP A 177 -19.18 -18.51 -10.17
N LEU A 178 -20.40 -18.27 -10.63
CA LEU A 178 -21.54 -17.85 -9.83
C LEU A 178 -22.79 -18.55 -10.36
N VAL A 179 -23.51 -19.24 -9.48
CA VAL A 179 -24.86 -19.77 -9.72
C VAL A 179 -25.76 -19.24 -8.61
N ALA A 180 -26.89 -18.65 -8.97
CA ALA A 180 -27.85 -18.08 -8.04
C ALA A 180 -29.28 -18.44 -8.46
N ASP A 181 -29.96 -19.19 -7.59
CA ASP A 181 -31.36 -19.61 -7.74
C ASP A 181 -32.13 -19.36 -6.44
N ALA A 182 -33.46 -19.41 -6.51
CA ALA A 182 -34.35 -19.16 -5.40
C ALA A 182 -35.45 -20.22 -5.33
N GLU A 183 -35.90 -20.49 -4.12
CA GLU A 183 -37.03 -21.36 -3.80
C GLU A 183 -38.07 -20.57 -2.99
N LEU A 184 -39.34 -20.93 -3.17
CA LEU A 184 -40.45 -20.35 -2.44
C LEU A 184 -40.90 -21.36 -1.39
N ILE A 185 -41.01 -20.91 -0.13
CA ILE A 185 -41.52 -21.71 0.96
C ILE A 185 -42.77 -21.05 1.54
N ILE A 186 -43.88 -21.77 1.52
CA ILE A 186 -45.17 -21.35 2.08
C ILE A 186 -45.40 -22.13 3.37
N TYR A 187 -45.71 -21.40 4.45
CA TYR A 187 -46.05 -21.96 5.75
C TYR A 187 -47.42 -21.48 6.19
N GLY A 188 -48.10 -22.31 6.98
CA GLY A 188 -49.36 -21.95 7.60
C GLY A 188 -49.79 -22.99 8.63
N ALA A 189 -50.97 -22.79 9.19
CA ALA A 189 -51.59 -23.70 10.13
C ALA A 189 -53.11 -23.68 9.97
N THR A 190 -53.74 -24.80 10.32
CA THR A 190 -55.20 -24.96 10.43
C THR A 190 -55.50 -26.05 11.45
N GLU A 191 -56.73 -26.54 11.53
CA GLU A 191 -57.06 -27.68 12.38
C GLU A 191 -56.29 -28.95 11.92
N PRO A 192 -55.76 -29.79 12.84
CA PRO A 192 -54.90 -30.93 12.48
C PRO A 192 -55.51 -31.97 11.55
N ASP A 193 -56.85 -32.06 11.51
CA ASP A 193 -57.63 -33.00 10.70
C ASP A 193 -58.24 -32.36 9.45
N ALA A 194 -58.00 -31.06 9.22
CA ALA A 194 -58.45 -30.37 8.02
C ALA A 194 -57.66 -30.82 6.78
N THR A 195 -58.28 -30.64 5.61
CA THR A 195 -57.61 -30.82 4.32
C THR A 195 -57.15 -29.47 3.79
N VAL A 196 -55.85 -29.33 3.50
CA VAL A 196 -55.28 -28.15 2.86
C VAL A 196 -54.84 -28.48 1.44
N THR A 197 -55.12 -27.58 0.50
CA THR A 197 -54.59 -27.63 -0.87
C THR A 197 -53.88 -26.34 -1.22
N ILE A 198 -52.78 -26.43 -1.97
CA ILE A 198 -52.05 -25.29 -2.54
C ILE A 198 -51.94 -25.51 -4.05
N GLY A 199 -52.48 -24.59 -4.85
CA GLY A 199 -52.55 -24.76 -6.31
C GLY A 199 -53.29 -26.04 -6.73
N GLY A 200 -54.30 -26.45 -5.96
CA GLY A 200 -55.04 -27.69 -6.15
C GLY A 200 -54.33 -28.96 -5.70
N ARG A 201 -53.10 -28.88 -5.18
CA ARG A 201 -52.34 -30.04 -4.66
C ARG A 201 -52.55 -30.20 -3.15
N PRO A 202 -52.98 -31.38 -2.66
CA PRO A 202 -53.11 -31.64 -1.23
C PRO A 202 -51.78 -31.49 -0.48
N ILE A 203 -51.82 -30.85 0.69
CA ILE A 203 -50.69 -30.66 1.58
C ILE A 203 -50.94 -31.45 2.86
N LYS A 204 -49.96 -32.27 3.24
CA LYS A 204 -49.99 -33.02 4.49
C LYS A 204 -49.76 -32.06 5.66
N LEU A 205 -50.66 -32.07 6.63
CA LEU A 205 -50.51 -31.37 7.89
C LEU A 205 -49.64 -32.17 8.87
N ASN A 206 -48.94 -31.46 9.74
CA ASN A 206 -48.33 -32.00 10.94
C ASN A 206 -49.42 -32.29 11.99
N SER A 207 -49.07 -33.05 13.04
CA SER A 207 -49.99 -33.38 14.12
C SER A 207 -50.53 -32.18 14.91
N ASP A 208 -49.86 -31.03 14.80
CA ASP A 208 -50.26 -29.75 15.40
C ASP A 208 -51.03 -28.85 14.41
N GLY A 209 -51.35 -29.34 13.21
CA GLY A 209 -52.06 -28.59 12.17
C GLY A 209 -51.19 -27.64 11.33
N THR A 210 -49.89 -27.57 11.59
CA THR A 210 -48.97 -26.77 10.78
C THR A 210 -48.62 -27.45 9.46
N PHE A 211 -48.24 -26.67 8.45
CA PHE A 211 -47.74 -27.19 7.17
C PHE A 211 -46.60 -26.36 6.60
N ARG A 212 -45.80 -27.01 5.74
CA ARG A 212 -44.72 -26.41 4.95
C ARG A 212 -44.79 -26.94 3.52
N PHE A 213 -44.76 -26.04 2.55
CA PHE A 213 -44.67 -26.38 1.13
C PHE A 213 -43.50 -25.64 0.49
N GLN A 214 -42.58 -26.38 -0.13
CA GLN A 214 -41.36 -25.85 -0.74
C GLN A 214 -41.35 -26.19 -2.23
N MET A 215 -40.94 -25.22 -3.05
CA MET A 215 -40.87 -25.37 -4.49
C MET A 215 -39.80 -24.47 -5.12
N ALA A 216 -39.40 -24.79 -6.35
CA ALA A 216 -38.61 -23.87 -7.16
C ALA A 216 -39.37 -22.57 -7.41
N PHE A 217 -38.67 -21.44 -7.35
CA PHE A 217 -39.24 -20.11 -7.59
C PHE A 217 -38.63 -19.53 -8.87
N PRO A 218 -39.03 -19.98 -10.08
CA PRO A 218 -38.50 -19.46 -11.34
C PRO A 218 -38.98 -18.03 -11.61
N ASP A 219 -38.34 -17.35 -12.56
CA ASP A 219 -38.80 -16.05 -13.05
C ASP A 219 -40.22 -16.15 -13.62
N GLY A 220 -41.01 -15.10 -13.41
CA GLY A 220 -42.40 -15.00 -13.81
C GLY A 220 -43.36 -14.81 -12.65
N LEU A 221 -44.64 -14.70 -13.01
CA LEU A 221 -45.75 -14.60 -12.06
C LEU A 221 -46.20 -15.99 -11.65
N ILE A 222 -46.25 -16.22 -10.35
CA ILE A 222 -46.76 -17.44 -9.74
C ILE A 222 -47.95 -17.10 -8.87
N ASP A 223 -49.08 -17.78 -9.11
CA ASP A 223 -50.34 -17.58 -8.40
C ASP A 223 -50.74 -18.88 -7.71
N TYR A 224 -50.78 -18.87 -6.38
CA TYR A 224 -51.14 -20.01 -5.55
C TYR A 224 -52.43 -19.75 -4.77
N PRO A 225 -53.56 -20.32 -5.20
CA PRO A 225 -54.74 -20.44 -4.35
C PRO A 225 -54.46 -21.49 -3.26
N ILE A 226 -54.68 -21.11 -2.02
CA ILE A 226 -54.62 -21.98 -0.85
C ILE A 226 -56.03 -22.13 -0.32
N MET A 227 -56.48 -23.35 -0.11
CA MET A 227 -57.80 -23.66 0.43
C MET A 227 -57.69 -24.68 1.55
N ALA A 228 -58.34 -24.39 2.67
CA ALA A 228 -58.52 -25.29 3.79
C ALA A 228 -60.00 -25.67 3.91
N VAL A 229 -60.28 -26.95 4.13
CA VAL A 229 -61.62 -27.50 4.37
C VAL A 229 -61.59 -28.27 5.68
N ALA A 230 -62.51 -27.97 6.59
CA ALA A 230 -62.66 -28.67 7.86
C ALA A 230 -63.01 -30.15 7.65
N VAL A 231 -62.77 -30.98 8.66
CA VAL A 231 -62.98 -32.44 8.60
C VAL A 231 -64.43 -32.82 8.30
N ASP A 232 -65.39 -32.00 8.73
CA ASP A 232 -66.82 -32.17 8.49
C ASP A 232 -67.25 -31.77 7.06
N GLY A 233 -66.39 -31.06 6.32
CA GLY A 233 -66.67 -30.53 5.00
C GLY A 233 -67.58 -29.30 4.98
N GLU A 234 -68.06 -28.80 6.12
CA GLU A 234 -69.01 -27.69 6.20
C GLU A 234 -68.30 -26.33 6.08
N GLN A 235 -67.13 -26.19 6.72
CA GLN A 235 -66.37 -24.94 6.72
C GLN A 235 -65.18 -24.97 5.77
N ASN A 236 -65.01 -23.88 5.03
CA ASN A 236 -63.82 -23.64 4.22
C ASN A 236 -63.26 -22.23 4.42
N ARG A 237 -61.95 -22.08 4.17
CA ARG A 237 -61.23 -20.79 4.15
C ARG A 237 -60.26 -20.82 2.97
N SER A 238 -60.06 -19.68 2.32
CA SER A 238 -59.11 -19.56 1.21
C SER A 238 -58.31 -18.27 1.25
N ILE A 239 -57.10 -18.33 0.69
CA ILE A 239 -56.21 -17.19 0.47
C ILE A 239 -55.50 -17.38 -0.86
N HIS A 240 -55.37 -16.30 -1.63
CA HIS A 240 -54.61 -16.30 -2.89
C HIS A 240 -53.31 -15.55 -2.69
N MET A 241 -52.18 -16.23 -2.92
CA MET A 241 -50.86 -15.64 -2.81
C MET A 241 -50.23 -15.51 -4.20
N LYS A 242 -49.85 -14.28 -4.56
CA LYS A 242 -49.17 -13.97 -5.83
C LYS A 242 -47.73 -13.58 -5.57
N PHE A 243 -46.81 -14.21 -6.30
CA PHE A 243 -45.38 -13.98 -6.22
C PHE A 243 -44.85 -13.68 -7.61
N ASN A 244 -44.06 -12.61 -7.76
CA ASN A 244 -43.39 -12.28 -9.02
C ASN A 244 -41.88 -12.34 -8.79
N ARG A 245 -41.16 -13.07 -9.64
CA ARG A 245 -39.69 -13.07 -9.67
C ARG A 245 -39.21 -12.55 -11.01
N GLU A 246 -38.22 -11.66 -10.94
CA GLU A 246 -37.52 -11.14 -12.11
C GLU A 246 -36.02 -11.24 -11.89
N THR A 247 -35.28 -11.62 -12.93
CA THR A 247 -33.82 -11.55 -12.99
C THR A 247 -33.40 -10.53 -14.07
N PRO A 248 -33.30 -9.22 -13.74
CA PRO A 248 -33.04 -8.17 -14.74
C PRO A 248 -31.68 -8.29 -15.46
N GLU A 249 -30.68 -8.83 -14.76
CA GLU A 249 -29.36 -9.11 -15.32
C GLU A 249 -28.91 -10.50 -14.88
N ARG A 250 -28.39 -11.30 -15.82
CA ARG A 250 -27.82 -12.62 -15.55
C ARG A 250 -26.44 -12.73 -16.17
N ARG A 251 -25.41 -12.51 -15.35
CA ARG A 251 -23.99 -12.73 -15.69
C ARG A 251 -23.41 -13.84 -14.81
N THR A 252 -23.82 -15.07 -15.09
CA THR A 252 -23.53 -16.27 -14.29
C THR A 252 -22.97 -17.38 -15.16
N ASN A 253 -22.28 -18.34 -14.54
CA ASN A 253 -21.73 -19.52 -15.20
C ASN A 253 -21.61 -20.66 -14.19
N THR A 254 -21.78 -21.90 -14.66
CA THR A 254 -21.52 -23.06 -13.81
C THR A 254 -20.02 -23.24 -13.57
N LYS A 255 -19.67 -24.08 -12.59
CA LYS A 255 -18.27 -24.41 -12.29
C LYS A 255 -17.54 -25.05 -13.48
N GLN A 256 -18.27 -25.79 -14.32
CA GLN A 256 -17.75 -26.49 -15.51
C GLN A 256 -17.53 -25.52 -16.68
N GLU A 257 -18.39 -24.51 -16.79
CA GLU A 257 -18.35 -23.48 -17.84
C GLU A 257 -17.42 -22.30 -17.49
N ALA A 258 -16.84 -22.29 -16.28
CA ALA A 258 -15.90 -21.26 -15.85
C ALA A 258 -14.66 -21.18 -16.75
N VAL A 259 -14.58 -20.09 -17.50
CA VAL A 259 -13.48 -19.81 -18.42
C VAL A 259 -12.26 -19.36 -17.63
N LEU A 260 -11.09 -19.74 -18.13
CA LEU A 260 -9.81 -19.26 -17.63
C LEU A 260 -9.60 -17.82 -18.06
N GLU A 261 -9.61 -16.90 -17.10
CA GLU A 261 -9.27 -15.50 -17.35
C GLU A 261 -7.84 -15.20 -16.88
N TRP A 262 -7.10 -14.51 -17.76
CA TRP A 262 -5.76 -14.00 -17.51
C TRP A 262 -5.84 -12.47 -17.40
N VAL A 263 -5.16 -11.89 -16.41
CA VAL A 263 -5.00 -10.43 -16.25
C VAL A 263 -3.64 -10.02 -16.79
#